data_AF-A0ABD0AMS1-F1
#
_entry.id   AF-A0ABD0AMS1-F1
#
_cell.length_a   1.000
_cell.length_b   1.000
_cell.length_c   1.000
_cell.angle_alpha   90.00
_cell.angle_beta   90.00
_cell.angle_gamma   90.00
#
_symmetry.space_group_name_H-M   'P 1'
#
loop_
_entity.id
_entity.type
_entity.pdbx_description
1 polymer ?
#
loop_
_entity_poly.entity_id
_entity_poly.type
_entity_poly.pdbx_seq_one_letter_code
_entity_poly.pdbx_strand_id
1 'polypeptide(L)'
;MTFGIIGLTVGWSAYLAEAFRSAYLAVDQGQLEAALAVGITPRRAFFRIIVPQAALIALPNIENLFIGLVKGTSLVYVLGLYDMYNDASNLSNQTNGIYQLQIFIILALIYWAFVLLIEWGFRTIAHRYQKVLG
;
A
#
# COMPACT_ATOMS: atom_id res chain seq x y z
N MET A 1 -10.98 -9.71 8.99
CA MET A 1 -10.59 -8.76 7.92
C MET A 1 -10.33 -7.33 8.41
N THR A 2 -11.23 -6.69 9.17
CA THR A 2 -11.06 -5.32 9.70
C THR A 2 -9.80 -5.14 10.57
N PHE A 3 -9.50 -6.08 11.46
CA PHE A 3 -8.27 -6.05 12.27
C PHE A 3 -6.98 -6.12 11.43
N GLY A 4 -7.00 -6.88 10.33
CA GLY A 4 -5.87 -6.97 9.40
C GLY A 4 -5.63 -5.66 8.63
N ILE A 5 -6.72 -5.00 8.20
CA ILE A 5 -6.65 -3.69 7.54
C ILE A 5 -6.10 -2.62 8.50
N ILE A 6 -6.61 -2.59 9.74
CA ILE A 6 -6.16 -1.62 10.76
C ILE A 6 -4.70 -1.87 11.13
N GLY A 7 -4.30 -3.12 11.38
CA GLY A 7 -2.93 -3.48 11.73
C GLY A 7 -1.94 -3.10 10.63
N LEU A 8 -2.27 -3.36 9.36
CA LEU A 8 -1.47 -2.91 8.24
C LEU A 8 -1.41 -1.39 8.15
N THR A 9 -2.55 -0.70 8.24
CA THR A 9 -2.61 0.76 8.07
C THR A 9 -1.78 1.49 9.14
N VAL A 10 -1.86 1.06 10.39
CA VAL A 10 -1.07 1.65 11.50
C VAL A 10 0.41 1.32 11.37
N GLY A 11 0.76 0.09 10.99
CA GLY A 11 2.17 -0.28 10.79
C GLY A 11 2.81 0.53 9.66
N TRP A 12 2.13 0.60 8.50
CA TRP A 12 2.62 1.30 7.32
C TRP A 12 2.65 2.82 7.47
N SER A 13 1.74 3.43 8.25
CA SER A 13 1.76 4.87 8.50
C SER A 13 2.98 5.31 9.32
N ALA A 14 3.42 4.49 10.28
CA ALA A 14 4.65 4.74 11.04
C ALA A 14 5.89 4.72 10.14
N TYR A 15 6.00 3.74 9.25
CA TYR A 15 7.10 3.68 8.29
C TYR A 15 7.10 4.87 7.31
N LEU A 16 5.92 5.29 6.84
CA LEU A 16 5.79 6.44 5.97
C LEU A 16 6.21 7.74 6.67
N ALA A 17 5.82 7.92 7.94
CA ALA A 17 6.22 9.07 8.75
C ALA A 17 7.75 9.11 8.93
N GLU A 18 8.39 7.97 9.18
CA GLU A 18 9.83 7.86 9.34
C GLU A 18 10.59 8.14 8.03
N ALA A 19 10.02 7.75 6.88
CA ALA A 19 10.57 8.09 5.57
C ALA A 19 10.57 9.60 5.33
N PHE A 20 9.46 10.30 5.63
CA PHE A 20 9.41 11.76 5.52
C PHE A 20 10.35 12.46 6.51
N ARG A 21 10.42 11.97 7.75
CA ARG A 21 11.32 12.50 8.79
C ARG A 21 12.79 12.37 8.37
N SER A 22 13.18 11.19 7.90
CA SER A 22 14.54 10.91 7.42
C SER A 22 14.89 11.79 6.21
N ALA A 23 13.96 11.95 5.28
CA ALA A 23 14.16 12.80 4.11
C ALA A 23 14.27 14.29 4.46
N TYR A 24 13.51 14.77 5.44
CA TYR A 24 13.65 16.13 5.95
C TYR A 24 15.03 16.37 6.60
N LEU A 25 15.52 15.42 7.41
CA LEU A 25 16.83 15.52 8.06
C LEU A 25 18.01 15.38 7.09
N ALA A 26 17.80 14.76 5.93
CA ALA A 26 18.81 14.61 4.90
C ALA A 26 19.02 15.87 4.05
N VAL A 27 18.10 16.84 4.10
CA VAL A 27 18.29 18.14 3.44
C VAL A 27 19.35 18.94 4.19
N ASP A 28 20.32 19.47 3.46
CA ASP A 28 21.39 20.30 4.03
C ASP A 28 20.81 21.53 4.76
N GLN A 29 21.18 21.70 6.02
CA GLN A 29 20.75 22.85 6.83
C GLN A 29 21.26 24.18 6.24
N GLY A 30 22.38 24.16 5.51
CA GLY A 30 22.91 25.32 4.80
C GLY A 30 21.93 25.92 3.77
N GLN A 31 21.05 25.12 3.18
CA GLN A 31 19.99 25.60 2.27
C GLN A 31 19.00 26.53 2.99
N LEU A 32 18.63 26.19 4.22
CA LEU A 32 17.73 26.98 5.04
C LEU A 32 18.42 28.25 5.53
N GLU A 33 19.67 28.14 6.01
CA GLU A 33 20.46 29.27 6.47
C GLU A 33 20.72 30.28 5.33
N ALA A 34 21.07 29.81 4.13
CA ALA A 34 21.25 30.65 2.96
C ALA A 34 19.95 31.36 2.54
N ALA A 35 18.81 30.66 2.58
CA ALA A 35 17.52 31.27 2.27
C ALA A 35 17.16 32.39 3.25
N LEU A 36 17.40 32.16 4.54
CA LEU A 36 17.16 33.17 5.59
C LEU A 36 18.13 34.35 5.47
N ALA A 37 19.40 34.11 5.13
CA ALA A 37 20.41 35.15 4.92
C ALA A 37 20.06 36.12 3.76
N VAL A 38 19.37 35.62 2.73
CA VAL A 38 18.90 36.42 1.59
C VAL A 38 17.50 37.04 1.85
N GLY A 39 16.98 36.90 3.07
CA GLY A 39 15.71 37.53 3.50
C GLY A 39 14.44 36.77 3.11
N ILE A 40 14.54 35.49 2.72
CA ILE A 40 13.37 34.65 2.47
C ILE A 40 12.74 34.28 3.83
N THR A 41 11.41 34.40 3.93
CA THR A 41 10.71 34.01 5.17
C THR A 41 10.79 32.50 5.40
N PRO A 42 10.88 32.04 6.67
CA PRO A 42 11.02 30.61 7.00
C PRO A 42 9.96 29.72 6.33
N ARG A 43 8.71 30.20 6.28
CA ARG A 43 7.61 29.47 5.64
C ARG A 43 7.80 29.33 4.13
N ARG A 44 8.27 30.38 3.44
CA ARG A 44 8.57 30.30 2.00
C ARG A 44 9.77 29.42 1.73
N ALA A 45 10.82 29.52 2.55
CA ALA A 45 11.99 28.66 2.45
C ALA A 45 11.61 27.18 2.61
N PHE A 46 10.78 26.85 3.61
CA PHE A 46 10.29 25.49 3.82
C PHE A 46 9.57 24.93 2.58
N PHE A 47 8.54 25.61 2.08
CA PHE A 47 7.73 25.08 0.98
C PHE A 47 8.41 25.12 -0.40
N ARG A 48 9.28 26.10 -0.66
CA ARG A 48 9.95 26.23 -1.97
C ARG A 48 11.30 25.53 -2.06
N ILE A 49 11.98 25.30 -0.94
CA ILE A 49 13.36 24.81 -0.92
C ILE A 49 13.39 23.43 -0.26
N ILE A 50 12.96 23.33 1.00
CA ILE A 50 13.07 22.09 1.77
C ILE A 50 12.12 21.00 1.25
N VAL A 51 10.82 21.31 1.10
CA VAL A 51 9.80 20.33 0.69
C VAL A 51 10.14 19.63 -0.63
N PRO A 52 10.47 20.32 -1.74
CA PRO A 52 10.78 19.65 -3.00
C PRO A 52 12.07 18.80 -2.93
N GLN A 53 13.07 19.23 -2.16
CA GLN A 53 14.30 18.45 -1.95
C GLN A 53 14.05 17.20 -1.09
N ALA A 54 13.36 17.36 0.04
CA ALA A 54 12.96 16.26 0.89
C ALA A 54 12.05 15.27 0.15
N ALA A 55 11.14 15.73 -0.71
CA ALA A 55 10.29 14.86 -1.51
C ALA A 55 11.10 13.96 -2.48
N LEU A 56 12.14 14.50 -3.12
CA LEU A 56 13.04 13.74 -3.99
C LEU A 56 13.84 12.70 -3.20
N ILE A 57 14.31 13.05 -2.00
CA ILE A 57 15.06 12.13 -1.11
C ILE A 57 14.13 11.03 -0.54
N ALA A 58 12.86 11.38 -0.25
CA ALA A 58 11.87 10.45 0.27
C ALA A 58 11.40 9.43 -0.79
N LEU A 59 11.41 9.83 -2.08
CA LEU A 59 10.87 9.05 -3.20
C LEU A 59 11.33 7.57 -3.22
N PRO A 60 12.63 7.24 -3.17
CA PRO A 60 13.09 5.84 -3.18
C PRO A 60 12.67 5.06 -1.93
N ASN A 61 12.59 5.71 -0.76
CA ASN A 61 12.09 5.06 0.47
C ASN A 61 10.60 4.76 0.37
N ILE A 62 9.80 5.71 -0.14
CA ILE A 62 8.38 5.54 -0.36
C ILE A 62 8.12 4.44 -1.38
N GLU A 63 8.91 4.35 -2.44
CA GLU A 63 8.84 3.26 -3.42
C GLU A 63 9.06 1.89 -2.77
N ASN A 64 10.12 1.76 -1.95
CA ASN A 64 10.39 0.53 -1.22
C ASN A 64 9.23 0.14 -0.28
N LEU A 65 8.70 1.12 0.46
CA LEU A 65 7.53 0.91 1.31
C LEU A 65 6.29 0.49 0.51
N PHE A 66 6.07 1.09 -0.65
CA PHE A 66 4.96 0.75 -1.53
C PHE A 66 5.06 -0.70 -2.04
N ILE A 67 6.23 -1.13 -2.49
CA ILE A 67 6.48 -2.53 -2.90
C ILE A 67 6.21 -3.48 -1.73
N GLY A 68 6.65 -3.12 -0.53
CA GLY A 68 6.37 -3.91 0.67
C GLY A 68 4.88 -3.97 1.02
N LEU A 69 4.13 -2.89 0.80
CA LEU A 69 2.68 -2.84 0.98
C LEU A 69 1.95 -3.77 0.01
N VAL A 70 2.38 -3.82 -1.25
CA VAL A 70 1.86 -4.75 -2.27
C VAL A 70 2.15 -6.20 -1.88
N LYS A 71 3.33 -6.49 -1.33
CA LYS A 71 3.65 -7.83 -0.80
C LYS A 71 2.80 -8.18 0.43
N GLY A 72 2.62 -7.25 1.36
CA GLY A 72 1.82 -7.44 2.57
C GLY A 72 0.34 -7.68 2.25
N THR A 73 -0.22 -6.95 1.28
CA THR A 73 -1.60 -7.18 0.81
C THR A 73 -1.74 -8.53 0.10
N SER A 74 -0.74 -8.97 -0.67
CA SER A 74 -0.71 -10.31 -1.26
C SER A 74 -0.68 -11.41 -0.18
N LEU A 75 0.06 -11.21 0.91
CA LEU A 75 0.09 -12.14 2.04
C LEU A 75 -1.25 -12.22 2.77
N VAL A 76 -1.87 -11.07 3.08
CA VAL A 76 -3.21 -11.03 3.70
C VAL A 76 -4.26 -11.64 2.78
N TYR A 77 -4.13 -11.45 1.47
CA TYR A 77 -4.96 -12.12 0.48
C TYR A 77 -4.80 -13.64 0.57
N VAL A 78 -3.58 -14.18 0.54
CA VAL A 78 -3.33 -15.63 0.69
C VAL A 78 -3.88 -16.18 2.00
N LEU A 79 -3.73 -15.46 3.11
CA LEU A 79 -4.33 -15.86 4.40
C LEU A 79 -5.87 -15.89 4.32
N GLY A 80 -6.49 -14.90 3.70
CA GLY A 80 -7.94 -14.90 3.48
C GLY A 80 -8.42 -16.07 2.61
N LEU A 81 -7.65 -16.45 1.59
CA LEU A 81 -7.94 -17.65 0.79
C LEU A 81 -7.81 -18.93 1.60
N TYR A 82 -6.81 -19.00 2.47
CA TYR A 82 -6.59 -20.13 3.34
C TYR A 82 -7.75 -20.31 4.33
N ASP A 83 -8.23 -19.20 4.91
CA ASP A 83 -9.41 -19.20 5.78
C ASP A 83 -10.67 -19.67 5.01
N MET A 84 -10.91 -19.14 3.82
CA MET A 84 -12.05 -19.56 2.97
C MET A 84 -11.96 -21.03 2.55
N TYR A 85 -10.75 -21.52 2.26
CA TYR A 85 -10.53 -22.93 1.96
C TYR A 85 -10.81 -23.83 3.17
N ASN A 86 -10.40 -23.42 4.37
CA ASN A 86 -10.69 -24.16 5.60
C ASN A 86 -12.19 -24.21 5.88
N ASP A 87 -12.90 -23.10 5.69
CA ASP A 87 -14.36 -23.06 5.84
C ASP A 87 -15.07 -23.97 4.84
N ALA A 88 -14.62 -23.97 3.57
CA ALA A 88 -15.13 -24.85 2.53
C ALA A 88 -14.85 -26.33 2.83
N SER A 89 -13.64 -26.65 3.32
CA SER A 89 -13.24 -28.00 3.72
C SER A 89 -14.06 -28.48 4.92
N ASN A 90 -14.30 -27.62 5.91
CA ASN A 90 -15.15 -27.91 7.06
C ASN A 90 -16.59 -28.20 6.63
N LEU A 91 -17.16 -27.38 5.73
CA LEU A 91 -18.51 -27.61 5.18
C LEU A 91 -18.61 -28.93 4.40
N SER A 92 -17.57 -29.26 3.62
CA SER A 92 -17.48 -30.54 2.92
C SER A 92 -17.46 -31.72 3.89
N ASN A 93 -16.67 -31.62 4.97
CA ASN A 93 -16.58 -32.65 6.00
C ASN A 93 -17.90 -32.83 6.77
N GLN A 94 -18.60 -31.74 7.09
CA GLN A 94 -19.92 -31.79 7.72
C GLN A 94 -20.97 -32.48 6.82
N THR A 95 -20.77 -32.44 5.51
CA THR A 95 -21.65 -33.11 4.55
C THR A 95 -21.13 -34.50 4.14
N ASN A 96 -20.19 -35.09 4.90
CA ASN A 96 -19.55 -36.38 4.58
C ASN A 96 -18.98 -36.46 3.15
N GLY A 97 -18.57 -35.33 2.57
CA GLY A 97 -18.03 -35.27 1.22
C GLY A 97 -19.06 -35.35 0.09
N ILE A 98 -20.37 -35.45 0.39
CA ILE A 98 -21.43 -35.61 -0.63
C ILE A 98 -21.45 -34.42 -1.60
N TYR A 99 -21.27 -33.19 -1.10
CA TYR A 99 -21.28 -31.96 -1.90
C TYR A 99 -19.88 -31.35 -2.12
N GLN A 100 -18.82 -32.14 -1.91
CA GLN A 100 -17.44 -31.66 -1.98
C GLN A 100 -17.15 -30.93 -3.30
N LEU A 101 -17.57 -31.52 -4.41
CA LEU A 101 -17.33 -30.97 -5.74
C LEU A 101 -18.08 -29.64 -5.97
N GLN A 102 -19.34 -29.51 -5.54
CA GLN A 102 -20.05 -28.24 -5.68
C GLN A 102 -19.46 -27.14 -4.78
N ILE A 103 -19.07 -27.48 -3.55
CA ILE A 103 -18.48 -26.52 -2.59
C ILE A 103 -17.18 -25.94 -3.15
N PHE A 104 -16.28 -26.78 -3.68
CA PHE A 104 -15.02 -26.30 -4.25
C PHE A 104 -15.21 -25.55 -5.58
N ILE A 105 -16.20 -25.89 -6.41
CA ILE A 105 -16.55 -25.11 -7.61
C ILE A 105 -17.05 -23.72 -7.22
N ILE A 106 -17.93 -23.61 -6.22
CA ILE A 106 -18.42 -22.31 -5.73
C ILE A 106 -17.27 -21.49 -5.16
N LEU A 107 -16.37 -22.11 -4.39
CA LEU A 107 -15.17 -21.45 -3.87
C LEU A 107 -14.29 -20.90 -5.01
N ALA A 108 -14.06 -21.70 -6.06
CA ALA A 108 -13.29 -21.28 -7.23
C ALA A 108 -13.96 -20.12 -7.99
N LEU A 109 -15.28 -20.10 -8.12
CA LEU A 109 -16.01 -19.01 -8.75
C LEU A 109 -15.92 -17.71 -7.92
N ILE A 110 -16.06 -17.80 -6.61
CA ILE A 110 -15.92 -16.65 -5.71
C ILE A 110 -14.50 -16.09 -5.81
N TYR A 111 -13.49 -16.97 -5.81
CA TYR A 111 -12.10 -16.58 -5.99
C TYR A 111 -11.88 -15.84 -7.32
N TRP A 112 -12.37 -16.40 -8.43
CA TRP A 112 -12.21 -15.82 -9.75
C TRP A 112 -12.88 -14.45 -9.86
N ALA A 113 -14.06 -14.28 -9.29
CA ALA A 113 -14.75 -13.00 -9.24
C ALA A 113 -13.94 -11.94 -8.46
N PHE A 114 -13.34 -12.32 -7.33
CA PHE A 114 -12.48 -11.43 -6.54
C PHE A 114 -11.24 -10.97 -7.32
N VAL A 115 -10.57 -11.89 -8.03
CA VAL A 115 -9.41 -11.55 -8.87
C VAL A 115 -9.79 -10.53 -9.94
N LEU A 116 -10.91 -10.76 -10.65
CA LEU A 116 -11.39 -9.84 -11.69
C LEU A 116 -11.68 -8.43 -11.15
N LEU A 117 -12.27 -8.33 -9.95
CA LEU A 117 -12.54 -7.04 -9.30
C LEU A 117 -11.24 -6.28 -8.97
N ILE A 118 -10.25 -6.98 -8.43
CA ILE A 118 -8.95 -6.39 -8.09
C ILE A 118 -8.23 -5.92 -9.37
N GLU A 119 -8.18 -6.77 -10.40
CA GLU A 119 -7.57 -6.39 -11.68
C GLU A 119 -8.24 -5.17 -12.32
N TRP A 120 -9.57 -5.07 -12.23
CA TRP A 120 -10.32 -3.92 -12.72
C TRP A 120 -9.96 -2.64 -11.95
N GLY A 121 -9.84 -2.72 -10.63
CA GLY A 121 -9.40 -1.61 -9.78
C GLY A 121 -7.99 -1.12 -10.14
N PHE A 122 -7.03 -2.05 -10.26
CA PHE A 122 -5.64 -1.73 -10.64
C PHE A 122 -5.55 -1.12 -12.04
N ARG A 123 -6.27 -1.66 -13.04
CA ARG A 123 -6.29 -1.11 -14.40
C ARG A 123 -6.84 0.32 -14.43
N THR A 124 -7.86 0.61 -13.65
CA THR A 124 -8.46 1.96 -13.57
C THR A 124 -7.50 2.97 -12.96
N ILE A 125 -6.77 2.59 -11.90
CA ILE A 125 -5.76 3.43 -11.27
C ILE A 125 -4.57 3.64 -12.21
N ALA A 126 -4.07 2.57 -12.84
CA ALA A 126 -2.96 2.63 -13.79
C ALA A 126 -3.26 3.56 -14.98
N HIS A 127 -4.48 3.50 -15.54
CA HIS A 127 -4.90 4.43 -16.59
C HIS A 127 -4.99 5.90 -16.14
N ARG A 128 -5.27 6.17 -14.87
CA ARG A 128 -5.26 7.54 -14.33
C ARG A 128 -3.84 8.09 -14.20
N TYR A 129 -2.87 7.27 -13.80
CA TYR A 129 -1.47 7.69 -13.68
C TYR A 129 -0.81 7.95 -15.04
N GLN A 130 -1.14 7.14 -16.06
CA GLN A 130 -0.59 7.31 -17.41
C GLN A 130 -1.01 8.62 -18.10
N LYS A 131 -2.18 9.17 -17.75
CA LYS A 131 -2.68 10.47 -18.27
C LYS A 131 -2.06 11.71 -17.63
N VAL A 132 -1.35 11.57 -16.51
CA VAL A 132 -0.75 12.70 -15.78
C VAL A 132 0.73 12.87 -16.12
N LEU A 133 1.36 11.87 -16.74
CA LEU A 133 2.79 11.83 -17.08
C LEU A 133 3.09 11.88 -18.59
N GLY A 134 2.08 12.05 -19.45
CA GLY A 134 2.23 12.29 -20.89
C GLY A 134 1.41 13.50 -21.32
#